data_AF-A0A4Q0YSW7-F1
#
_entry.id   AF-A0A4Q0YSW7-F1
#
_cell.length_a   1.000
_cell.length_b   1.000
_cell.length_c   1.000
_cell.angle_alpha   90.00
_cell.angle_beta   90.00
_cell.angle_gamma   90.00
#
_symmetry.space_group_name_H-M   'P 1'
#
loop_
_entity.id
_entity.type
_entity.pdbx_description
1 polymer ?
#
loop_
_entity_poly.entity_id
_entity_poly.type
_entity_poly.pdbx_seq_one_letter_code
_entity_poly.pdbx_strand_id
1 'polypeptide(L)'
;MIAHKIKSSTNHFRNKDFENVLSEVVANPICNEYFKRFFIDRSLGRPRDLVKFFSLVSEDYGEYMSRFESDLFVRVLPTYSGYLKREITSELAGHLDKNTIDAMFTMLRRNVRRRFNYEKIKSVFEMCKFEDTSYNLDNFLSNLFDVGAIGNITERPKFDGGDIYTWSYLSHDAVVNFDASFEIHPGLWDALSIQKPKNRW
;
A
#
# COMPACT_ATOMS: atom_id res chain seq x y z
N MET A 1 8.71 -3.52 -17.61
CA MET A 1 7.61 -4.40 -18.09
C MET A 1 6.45 -3.63 -18.75
N ILE A 2 5.80 -2.68 -18.07
CA ILE A 2 4.61 -1.97 -18.63
C ILE A 2 4.96 -1.18 -19.89
N ALA A 3 6.02 -0.37 -19.86
CA ALA A 3 6.47 0.38 -21.02
C ALA A 3 6.80 -0.54 -22.22
N HIS A 4 7.36 -1.74 -21.97
CA HIS A 4 7.59 -2.75 -23.01
C HIS A 4 6.28 -3.25 -23.63
N LYS A 5 5.24 -3.51 -22.82
CA LYS A 5 3.91 -3.88 -23.34
C LYS A 5 3.32 -2.78 -24.20
N ILE A 6 3.36 -1.51 -23.75
CA ILE A 6 2.87 -0.36 -24.52
C ILE A 6 3.58 -0.25 -25.87
N LYS A 7 4.92 -0.34 -25.88
CA LYS A 7 5.73 -0.31 -27.10
C LYS A 7 5.43 -1.47 -28.06
N SER A 8 5.04 -2.62 -27.53
CA SER A 8 4.70 -3.80 -28.33
C SER A 8 3.28 -3.70 -28.92
N SER A 9 2.38 -2.97 -28.25
CA SER A 9 0.99 -2.84 -28.68
C SER A 9 0.77 -1.81 -29.78
N THR A 10 1.64 -0.80 -29.93
CA THR A 10 1.49 0.23 -30.97
C THR A 10 2.81 0.66 -31.60
N ASN A 11 2.80 0.87 -32.92
CA ASN A 11 3.97 1.35 -33.67
C ASN A 11 4.43 2.76 -33.24
N HIS A 12 3.53 3.57 -32.69
CA HIS A 12 3.79 4.95 -32.27
C HIS A 12 4.91 5.05 -31.22
N PHE A 13 5.01 4.06 -30.32
CA PHE A 13 5.97 4.08 -29.21
C PHE A 13 7.24 3.26 -29.46
N ARG A 14 7.33 2.53 -30.58
CA ARG A 14 8.38 1.52 -30.84
C ARG A 14 9.80 2.06 -30.67
N ASN A 15 10.03 3.30 -31.13
CA ASN A 15 11.35 3.95 -31.13
C ASN A 15 11.57 4.92 -29.95
N LYS A 16 10.57 5.13 -29.07
CA LYS A 16 10.70 6.01 -27.91
C LYS A 16 11.38 5.28 -26.75
N ASP A 17 12.12 6.01 -25.92
CA ASP A 17 12.65 5.47 -24.67
C ASP A 17 11.51 5.17 -23.67
N PHE A 18 11.74 4.23 -22.75
CA PHE A 18 10.74 3.79 -21.78
C PHE A 18 10.22 4.93 -20.90
N GLU A 19 11.09 5.87 -20.50
CA GLU A 19 10.68 7.02 -19.70
C GLU A 19 9.72 7.93 -20.47
N ASN A 20 10.06 8.22 -21.73
CA ASN A 20 9.24 9.06 -22.59
C ASN A 20 7.86 8.42 -22.86
N VAL A 21 7.82 7.09 -23.06
CA VAL A 21 6.55 6.36 -23.22
C VAL A 21 5.67 6.52 -21.98
N LEU A 22 6.23 6.35 -20.78
CA LEU A 22 5.45 6.44 -19.54
C LEU A 22 4.99 7.87 -19.25
N SER A 23 5.83 8.88 -19.52
CA SER A 23 5.44 10.28 -19.33
C SER A 23 4.33 10.73 -20.27
N GLU A 24 4.25 10.17 -21.48
CA GLU A 24 3.17 10.48 -22.42
C GLU A 24 1.86 9.79 -22.04
N VAL A 25 1.93 8.55 -21.52
CA VAL A 25 0.74 7.75 -21.19
C VAL A 25 0.16 8.08 -19.81
N VAL A 26 0.99 8.52 -18.86
CA VAL A 26 0.60 8.75 -17.47
C VAL A 26 0.88 10.19 -17.07
N ALA A 27 -0.12 10.84 -16.47
CA ALA A 27 0.05 12.15 -15.87
C ALA A 27 1.10 12.13 -14.74
N ASN A 28 1.87 13.21 -14.66
CA ASN A 28 2.87 13.41 -13.63
C ASN A 28 2.87 14.91 -13.27
N PRO A 29 2.64 15.29 -12.00
CA PRO A 29 2.54 14.46 -10.79
C PRO A 29 1.14 13.84 -10.56
N ILE A 30 1.08 12.77 -9.74
CA ILE A 30 -0.16 12.22 -9.18
C ILE A 30 -0.16 12.52 -7.68
N CYS A 31 -1.18 13.21 -7.15
CA CYS A 31 -1.26 13.52 -5.72
C CYS A 31 -0.04 14.30 -5.18
N ASN A 32 0.52 15.23 -5.97
CA ASN A 32 1.78 15.93 -5.68
C ASN A 32 3.01 15.02 -5.48
N GLU A 33 2.91 13.76 -5.88
CA GLU A 33 4.00 12.78 -5.88
C GLU A 33 4.45 12.50 -7.33
N TYR A 34 5.73 12.20 -7.51
CA TYR A 34 6.21 11.66 -8.78
C TYR A 34 5.49 10.35 -9.08
N PHE A 35 4.93 10.18 -10.28
CA PHE A 35 3.99 9.08 -10.57
C PHE A 35 4.53 7.68 -10.21
N LYS A 36 5.84 7.41 -10.41
CA LYS A 36 6.45 6.13 -10.02
C LYS A 36 6.40 5.92 -8.51
N ARG A 37 6.68 6.98 -7.76
CA ARG A 37 6.62 6.96 -6.28
C ARG A 37 5.20 6.70 -5.82
N PHE A 38 4.22 7.34 -6.46
CA PHE A 38 2.80 7.15 -6.15
C PHE A 38 2.40 5.67 -6.20
N PHE A 39 2.80 4.97 -7.28
CA PHE A 39 2.48 3.56 -7.43
C PHE A 39 3.30 2.64 -6.51
N ILE A 40 4.61 2.87 -6.40
CA ILE A 40 5.50 2.04 -5.56
C ILE A 40 5.04 2.11 -4.10
N ASP A 41 4.79 3.30 -3.56
CA ASP A 41 4.37 3.49 -2.16
C ASP A 41 3.02 2.80 -1.84
N ARG A 42 2.20 2.52 -2.86
CA ARG A 42 0.85 1.94 -2.70
C ARG A 42 0.78 0.49 -3.15
N SER A 43 1.88 -0.11 -3.60
CA SER A 43 1.96 -1.52 -4.04
C SER A 43 2.89 -2.33 -3.16
N LEU A 44 2.79 -3.66 -3.18
CA LEU A 44 3.75 -4.55 -2.49
C LEU A 44 4.99 -4.81 -3.34
N GLY A 45 5.33 -3.90 -4.27
CA GLY A 45 6.41 -4.07 -5.25
C GLY A 45 6.11 -5.11 -6.35
N ARG A 46 4.91 -5.69 -6.38
CA ARG A 46 4.53 -6.74 -7.34
C ARG A 46 4.10 -6.09 -8.65
N PRO A 47 4.63 -6.50 -9.83
CA PRO A 47 4.22 -5.91 -11.11
C PRO A 47 2.72 -6.00 -11.41
N ARG A 48 2.02 -6.99 -10.84
CA ARG A 48 0.57 -7.16 -10.96
C ARG A 48 -0.22 -6.03 -10.30
N ASP A 49 0.30 -5.42 -9.24
CA ASP A 49 -0.37 -4.34 -8.51
C ASP A 49 -0.46 -3.09 -9.39
N LEU A 50 0.62 -2.78 -10.11
CA LEU A 50 0.64 -1.73 -11.12
C LEU A 50 -0.39 -2.01 -12.22
N VAL A 51 -0.40 -3.23 -12.76
CA VAL A 51 -1.39 -3.62 -13.78
C VAL A 51 -2.80 -3.42 -13.25
N LYS A 52 -3.07 -3.75 -11.98
CA LYS A 52 -4.39 -3.56 -11.39
C LYS A 52 -4.80 -2.09 -11.31
N PHE A 53 -3.89 -1.17 -10.99
CA PHE A 53 -4.18 0.28 -11.06
C PHE A 53 -4.64 0.69 -12.47
N PHE A 54 -3.89 0.32 -13.51
CA PHE A 54 -4.23 0.67 -14.89
C PHE A 54 -5.54 0.00 -15.34
N SER A 55 -5.76 -1.26 -14.96
CA SER A 55 -7.01 -1.97 -15.26
C SER A 55 -8.21 -1.29 -14.63
N LEU A 56 -8.14 -0.89 -13.36
CA LEU A 56 -9.24 -0.20 -12.69
C LEU A 56 -9.61 1.11 -13.39
N VAL A 57 -8.62 1.93 -13.77
CA VAL A 57 -8.89 3.17 -14.51
C VAL A 57 -9.46 2.88 -15.89
N SER A 58 -8.95 1.85 -16.59
CA SER A 58 -9.43 1.49 -17.92
C SER A 58 -10.84 0.91 -17.91
N GLU A 59 -11.19 0.13 -16.90
CA GLU A 59 -12.53 -0.44 -16.68
C GLU A 59 -13.58 0.67 -16.47
N ASP A 60 -13.24 1.70 -15.69
CA ASP A 60 -14.18 2.76 -15.31
C ASP A 60 -14.23 3.94 -16.31
N TYR A 61 -13.13 4.22 -17.02
CA TYR A 61 -12.97 5.46 -17.82
C TYR A 61 -12.34 5.26 -19.20
N GLY A 62 -12.01 4.02 -19.59
CA GLY A 62 -11.15 3.73 -20.74
C GLY A 62 -11.66 4.22 -22.10
N GLU A 63 -12.98 4.26 -22.30
CA GLU A 63 -13.59 4.64 -23.58
C GLU A 63 -13.38 6.13 -23.94
N TYR A 64 -13.18 6.98 -22.94
CA TYR A 64 -13.14 8.44 -23.10
C TYR A 64 -11.76 9.04 -22.86
N MET A 65 -10.74 8.21 -22.61
CA MET A 65 -9.40 8.66 -22.23
C MET A 65 -8.39 8.45 -23.36
N SER A 66 -7.63 9.50 -23.68
CA SER A 66 -6.43 9.40 -24.51
C SER A 66 -5.16 9.16 -23.67
N ARG A 67 -5.26 9.37 -22.36
CA ARG A 67 -4.17 9.30 -21.37
C ARG A 67 -4.72 9.01 -19.98
N PHE A 68 -3.88 8.42 -19.11
CA PHE A 68 -4.20 8.26 -17.70
C PHE A 68 -3.94 9.56 -16.92
N GLU A 69 -4.99 10.33 -16.68
CA GLU A 69 -4.93 11.57 -15.91
C GLU A 69 -4.84 11.32 -14.39
N SER A 70 -4.24 12.27 -13.67
CA SER A 70 -3.93 12.11 -12.24
C SER A 70 -5.18 11.93 -11.38
N ASP A 71 -6.27 12.64 -11.68
CA ASP A 71 -7.51 12.55 -10.90
C ASP A 71 -8.18 11.18 -11.03
N LEU A 72 -8.02 10.49 -12.17
CA LEU A 72 -8.55 9.15 -12.38
C LEU A 72 -7.91 8.14 -11.42
N PHE A 73 -6.60 8.22 -11.21
CA PHE A 73 -5.93 7.38 -10.21
C PHE A 73 -6.43 7.67 -8.81
N VAL A 74 -6.72 8.94 -8.48
CA VAL A 74 -7.28 9.30 -7.17
C VAL A 74 -8.64 8.66 -6.95
N ARG A 75 -9.50 8.67 -7.97
CA ARG A 75 -10.86 8.11 -7.91
C ARG A 75 -10.86 6.59 -7.68
N VAL A 76 -9.90 5.86 -8.25
CA VAL A 76 -9.85 4.39 -8.11
C VAL A 76 -9.13 3.90 -6.85
N LEU A 77 -8.51 4.79 -6.05
CA LEU A 77 -7.77 4.40 -4.84
C LEU A 77 -8.62 3.62 -3.82
N PRO A 78 -9.89 3.97 -3.54
CA PRO A 78 -10.73 3.16 -2.66
C PRO A 78 -10.91 1.72 -3.16
N THR A 79 -11.17 1.56 -4.46
CA THR A 79 -11.34 0.24 -5.10
C THR A 79 -10.04 -0.56 -5.08
N TYR A 80 -8.92 0.09 -5.40
CA TYR A 80 -7.60 -0.53 -5.34
C TYR A 80 -7.23 -0.93 -3.90
N SER A 81 -7.54 -0.09 -2.92
CA SER A 81 -7.28 -0.37 -1.51
C SER A 81 -8.05 -1.60 -1.02
N GLY A 82 -9.30 -1.75 -1.46
CA GLY A 82 -10.10 -2.95 -1.22
C GLY A 82 -9.50 -4.20 -1.87
N TYR A 83 -8.99 -4.08 -3.10
CA TYR A 83 -8.27 -5.16 -3.78
C TYR A 83 -7.01 -5.58 -2.98
N LEU A 84 -6.17 -4.62 -2.59
CA LEU A 84 -4.94 -4.89 -1.87
C LEU A 84 -5.21 -5.55 -0.52
N LYS A 85 -6.22 -5.07 0.22
CA LYS A 85 -6.65 -5.69 1.46
C LYS A 85 -7.03 -7.16 1.23
N ARG A 86 -7.77 -7.47 0.18
CA ARG A 86 -8.17 -8.85 -0.16
C ARG A 86 -6.97 -9.73 -0.50
N GLU A 87 -5.99 -9.21 -1.24
CA GLU A 87 -4.74 -9.94 -1.54
C GLU A 87 -4.00 -10.30 -0.24
N ILE A 88 -3.85 -9.33 0.67
CA ILE A 88 -3.23 -9.55 1.97
C ILE A 88 -4.03 -10.54 2.82
N THR A 89 -5.37 -10.41 2.86
CA THR A 89 -6.24 -11.38 3.54
C THR A 89 -6.07 -12.79 2.97
N SER A 90 -5.93 -12.93 1.65
CA SER A 90 -5.73 -14.24 1.02
C SER A 90 -4.37 -14.85 1.38
N GLU A 91 -3.34 -14.02 1.55
CA GLU A 91 -2.01 -14.46 1.98
C GLU A 91 -2.03 -14.94 3.44
N LEU A 92 -2.68 -14.18 4.33
CA LEU A 92 -2.88 -14.55 5.74
C LEU A 92 -3.75 -15.80 5.92
N ALA A 93 -4.76 -15.99 5.07
CA ALA A 93 -5.64 -17.16 5.12
C ALA A 93 -4.93 -18.48 4.81
N GLY A 94 -3.68 -18.43 4.32
CA GLY A 94 -2.84 -19.63 4.15
C GLY A 94 -2.46 -20.29 5.47
N HIS A 95 -2.44 -19.54 6.58
CA HIS A 95 -1.99 -20.04 7.88
C HIS A 95 -2.78 -19.52 9.09
N LEU A 96 -3.73 -18.60 8.90
CA LEU A 96 -4.59 -18.06 9.95
C LEU A 96 -6.07 -18.27 9.60
N ASP A 97 -6.90 -18.43 10.62
CA ASP A 97 -8.35 -18.46 10.45
C ASP A 97 -8.92 -17.06 10.19
N LYS A 98 -10.14 -17.03 9.65
CA LYS A 98 -10.80 -15.79 9.27
C LYS A 98 -11.04 -14.85 10.46
N ASN A 99 -11.37 -15.36 11.64
CA ASN A 99 -11.70 -14.52 12.80
C ASN A 99 -10.45 -13.77 13.29
N THR A 100 -9.30 -14.45 13.30
CA THR A 100 -7.99 -13.84 13.60
C THR A 100 -7.68 -12.71 12.60
N ILE A 101 -7.86 -12.95 11.30
CA ILE A 101 -7.60 -11.94 10.26
C ILE A 101 -8.52 -10.73 10.41
N ASP A 102 -9.82 -10.97 10.64
CA ASP A 102 -10.81 -9.91 10.84
C ASP A 102 -10.51 -9.10 12.12
N ALA A 103 -10.00 -9.74 13.18
CA ALA A 103 -9.55 -9.07 14.40
C ALA A 103 -8.33 -8.17 14.14
N MET A 104 -7.32 -8.65 13.40
CA MET A 104 -6.14 -7.87 13.02
C MET A 104 -6.52 -6.59 12.25
N PHE A 105 -7.39 -6.70 11.24
CA PHE A 105 -7.83 -5.53 10.48
C PHE A 105 -8.76 -4.61 11.26
N THR A 106 -9.55 -5.15 12.19
CA THR A 106 -10.36 -4.35 13.12
C THR A 106 -9.48 -3.49 14.02
N MET A 107 -8.40 -4.06 14.56
CA MET A 107 -7.41 -3.34 15.36
C MET A 107 -6.78 -2.19 14.56
N LEU A 108 -6.30 -2.45 13.34
CA LEU A 108 -5.72 -1.41 12.49
C LEU A 108 -6.72 -0.30 12.16
N ARG A 109 -7.96 -0.65 11.83
CA ARG A 109 -9.02 0.32 11.55
C ARG A 109 -9.32 1.22 12.76
N ARG A 110 -9.33 0.66 13.98
CA ARG A 110 -9.57 1.42 15.22
C ARG A 110 -8.41 2.36 15.59
N ASN A 111 -7.20 2.10 15.12
CA ASN A 111 -6.06 3.00 15.38
C ASN A 111 -6.24 4.37 14.71
N VAL A 112 -6.92 4.43 13.54
CA VAL A 112 -7.19 5.60 12.69
C VAL A 112 -5.94 6.32 12.14
N ARG A 113 -4.85 6.36 12.91
CA ARG A 113 -3.58 6.97 12.54
C ARG A 113 -2.77 6.01 11.66
N ARG A 114 -2.11 6.56 10.63
CA ARG A 114 -1.20 5.79 9.79
C ARG A 114 0.05 5.29 10.52
N ARG A 115 0.53 6.04 11.52
CA ARG A 115 1.72 5.73 12.30
C ARG A 115 1.37 5.47 13.76
N PHE A 116 2.03 4.51 14.37
CA PHE A 116 1.87 4.17 15.78
C PHE A 116 3.13 3.49 16.32
N ASN A 117 3.32 3.50 17.64
CA ASN A 117 4.31 2.67 18.31
C ASN A 117 3.60 1.50 19.03
N TYR A 118 4.39 0.59 19.60
CA TYR A 118 3.87 -0.60 20.27
C TYR A 118 2.88 -0.27 21.39
N GLU A 119 3.23 0.64 22.29
CA GLU A 119 2.34 1.03 23.41
C GLU A 119 0.99 1.59 22.92
N LYS A 120 1.01 2.38 21.85
CA LYS A 120 -0.22 2.97 21.31
C LYS A 120 -1.15 1.90 20.73
N ILE A 121 -0.60 0.95 19.96
CA ILE A 121 -1.42 -0.11 19.36
C ILE A 121 -1.85 -1.13 20.40
N LYS A 122 -1.06 -1.35 21.45
CA LYS A 122 -1.46 -2.15 22.61
C LYS A 122 -2.70 -1.61 23.30
N SER A 123 -2.77 -0.31 23.56
CA SER A 123 -4.00 0.30 24.08
C SER A 123 -5.18 0.09 23.14
N VAL A 124 -4.98 0.15 21.81
CA VAL A 124 -6.04 -0.10 20.83
C VAL A 124 -6.50 -1.56 20.85
N PHE A 125 -5.56 -2.50 20.95
CA PHE A 125 -5.82 -3.93 21.08
C PHE A 125 -6.66 -4.24 22.32
N GLU A 126 -6.29 -3.69 23.48
CA GLU A 126 -7.05 -3.83 24.73
C GLU A 126 -8.46 -3.22 24.63
N MET A 127 -8.58 -2.05 23.97
CA MET A 127 -9.89 -1.42 23.70
C MET A 127 -10.75 -2.21 22.72
N CYS A 128 -10.18 -3.11 21.90
CA CYS A 128 -10.95 -3.96 21.00
C CYS A 128 -11.85 -4.95 21.76
N LYS A 129 -11.44 -5.36 22.97
CA LYS A 129 -12.14 -6.36 23.80
C LYS A 129 -12.52 -7.58 22.97
N PHE A 130 -11.53 -8.17 22.28
CA PHE A 130 -11.76 -9.38 21.51
C PHE A 130 -12.28 -10.50 22.42
N GLU A 131 -13.23 -11.28 21.92
CA GLU A 131 -13.83 -12.39 22.68
C GLU A 131 -12.83 -13.54 22.88
N ASP A 132 -11.94 -13.74 21.91
CA ASP A 132 -10.90 -14.75 21.97
C ASP A 132 -9.69 -14.23 22.77
N THR A 133 -9.44 -14.86 23.92
CA THR A 133 -8.34 -14.52 24.82
C THR A 133 -6.99 -15.09 24.37
N SER A 134 -6.98 -15.96 23.35
CA SER A 134 -5.74 -16.49 22.76
C SER A 134 -5.04 -15.49 21.85
N TYR A 135 -5.74 -14.42 21.44
CA TYR A 135 -5.15 -13.38 20.60
C TYR A 135 -3.98 -12.71 21.30
N ASN A 136 -2.87 -12.62 20.56
CA ASN A 136 -1.62 -12.06 21.03
C ASN A 136 -1.19 -10.93 20.09
N LEU A 137 -0.90 -9.77 20.66
CA LEU A 137 -0.54 -8.56 19.91
C LEU A 137 0.74 -8.75 19.08
N ASP A 138 1.75 -9.39 19.63
CA ASP A 138 3.04 -9.60 18.96
C ASP A 138 2.83 -10.48 17.74
N ASN A 139 2.05 -11.55 17.87
CA ASN A 139 1.66 -12.40 16.75
C ASN A 139 0.86 -11.62 15.70
N PHE A 140 -0.05 -10.74 16.09
CA PHE A 140 -0.80 -9.89 15.14
C PHE A 140 0.16 -8.99 14.36
N LEU A 141 1.07 -8.30 15.04
CA LEU A 141 2.01 -7.39 14.42
C LEU A 141 3.02 -8.12 13.54
N SER A 142 3.56 -9.27 13.96
CA SER A 142 4.44 -10.11 13.14
C SER A 142 3.73 -10.56 11.85
N ASN A 143 2.53 -11.14 11.96
CA ASN A 143 1.79 -11.59 10.78
C ASN A 143 1.43 -10.42 9.85
N LEU A 144 1.04 -9.26 10.38
CA LEU A 144 0.78 -8.06 9.57
C LEU A 144 2.04 -7.53 8.89
N PHE A 145 3.18 -7.60 9.57
CA PHE A 145 4.47 -7.17 9.03
C PHE A 145 4.92 -8.09 7.90
N ASP A 146 4.83 -9.41 8.09
CA ASP A 146 5.27 -10.42 7.13
C ASP A 146 4.58 -10.28 5.77
N VAL A 147 3.26 -10.03 5.78
CA VAL A 147 2.47 -9.80 4.56
C VAL A 147 2.51 -8.36 4.04
N GLY A 148 3.30 -7.48 4.68
CA GLY A 148 3.49 -6.09 4.25
C GLY A 148 2.31 -5.15 4.52
N ALA A 149 1.37 -5.53 5.39
CA ALA A 149 0.25 -4.66 5.80
C ALA A 149 0.72 -3.50 6.68
N ILE A 150 1.79 -3.72 7.44
CA ILE A 150 2.50 -2.71 8.22
C ILE A 150 4.01 -2.81 7.94
N GLY A 151 4.74 -1.72 8.18
CA GLY A 151 6.19 -1.67 8.08
C GLY A 151 6.79 -0.93 9.27
N ASN A 152 8.07 -1.15 9.54
CA ASN A 152 8.78 -0.42 10.60
C ASN A 152 9.36 0.90 10.08
N ILE A 153 9.43 1.89 10.95
CA ILE A 153 10.00 3.21 10.69
C ILE A 153 11.17 3.43 11.63
N THR A 154 12.35 3.68 11.07
CA THR A 154 13.47 4.25 11.81
C THR A 154 13.48 5.74 11.56
N GLU A 155 13.07 6.52 12.56
CA GLU A 155 13.08 7.98 12.50
C GLU A 155 14.53 8.47 12.42
N ARG A 156 14.80 9.34 11.45
CA ARG A 156 16.10 10.00 11.30
C ARG A 156 15.89 11.48 11.05
N PRO A 157 16.83 12.34 11.45
CA PRO A 157 16.78 13.75 11.12
C PRO A 157 16.65 13.95 9.61
N LYS A 158 15.92 15.00 9.19
CA LYS A 158 15.72 15.30 7.77
C LYS A 158 17.04 15.55 7.02
N PHE A 159 18.06 16.08 7.70
CA PHE A 159 19.37 16.30 7.10
C PHE A 159 20.12 14.99 6.81
N ASP A 160 19.76 13.89 7.47
CA ASP A 160 20.30 12.54 7.25
C ASP A 160 19.47 11.71 6.24
N GLY A 161 18.61 12.38 5.46
CA GLY A 161 17.75 11.74 4.46
C GLY A 161 16.35 11.35 4.93
N GLY A 162 16.01 11.64 6.19
CA GLY A 162 14.68 11.39 6.77
C GLY A 162 14.40 9.92 7.11
N ASP A 163 13.12 9.65 7.45
CA ASP A 163 12.66 8.34 7.93
C ASP A 163 13.02 7.19 6.97
N ILE A 164 13.57 6.11 7.53
CA ILE A 164 13.76 4.84 6.80
C ILE A 164 12.59 3.92 7.05
N TYR A 165 12.06 3.35 5.98
CA TYR A 165 10.96 2.40 6.02
C TYR A 165 11.47 1.00 5.70
N THR A 166 11.14 0.06 6.58
CA THR A 166 11.43 -1.35 6.40
C THR A 166 10.13 -2.10 6.18
N TRP A 167 9.97 -2.65 4.98
CA TRP A 167 8.84 -3.48 4.57
C TRP A 167 9.34 -4.89 4.26
N SER A 168 8.61 -5.92 4.70
CA SER A 168 8.98 -7.33 4.46
C SER A 168 9.20 -7.63 2.96
N TYR A 169 8.36 -7.06 2.09
CA TYR A 169 8.41 -7.29 0.65
C TYR A 169 9.60 -6.59 -0.06
N LEU A 170 10.32 -5.69 0.62
CA LEU A 170 11.55 -5.08 0.09
C LEU A 170 12.82 -5.75 0.60
N SER A 171 12.74 -6.44 1.75
CA SER A 171 13.89 -7.07 2.41
C SER A 171 13.44 -8.40 3.02
N HIS A 172 13.79 -9.50 2.36
CA HIS A 172 13.33 -10.85 2.73
C HIS A 172 13.79 -11.29 4.12
N ASP A 173 14.94 -10.78 4.59
CA ASP A 173 15.47 -11.06 5.93
C ASP A 173 14.97 -10.07 6.99
N ALA A 174 14.06 -9.16 6.63
CA ALA A 174 13.51 -8.20 7.58
C ALA A 174 12.64 -8.91 8.60
N VAL A 175 12.95 -8.67 9.88
CA VAL A 175 12.15 -9.12 11.01
C VAL A 175 11.48 -7.90 11.63
N VAL A 176 10.26 -8.08 12.14
CA VAL A 176 9.55 -7.04 12.85
C VAL A 176 10.39 -6.53 14.04
N ASN A 177 10.48 -5.21 14.16
CA ASN A 177 11.10 -4.55 15.30
C ASN A 177 10.01 -3.87 16.14
N PHE A 178 9.73 -4.41 17.32
CA PHE A 178 8.71 -3.88 18.23
C PHE A 178 9.11 -2.56 18.90
N ASP A 179 10.40 -2.25 18.99
CA ASP A 179 10.90 -0.99 19.55
C ASP A 179 10.78 0.17 18.56
N ALA A 180 10.65 -0.13 17.26
CA ALA A 180 10.45 0.86 16.22
C ALA A 180 8.99 1.28 16.09
N SER A 181 8.77 2.49 15.57
CA SER A 181 7.44 2.90 15.11
C SER A 181 7.00 2.05 13.92
N PHE A 182 5.69 1.96 13.71
CA PHE A 182 5.06 1.28 12.59
C PHE A 182 4.34 2.28 11.67
N GLU A 183 4.27 1.98 10.37
CA GLU A 183 3.38 2.62 9.40
C GLU A 183 2.44 1.58 8.77
N ILE A 184 1.14 1.89 8.72
CA ILE A 184 0.17 1.14 7.92
C ILE A 184 0.45 1.41 6.44
N HIS A 185 0.52 0.34 5.65
CA HIS A 185 0.79 0.40 4.22
C HIS A 185 -0.10 1.45 3.51
N PRO A 186 0.47 2.40 2.74
CA PRO A 186 -0.32 3.46 2.10
C PRO A 186 -1.44 2.96 1.19
N GLY A 187 -1.25 1.81 0.55
CA GLY A 187 -2.28 1.16 -0.24
C GLY A 187 -3.50 0.68 0.56
N LEU A 188 -3.44 0.59 1.89
CA LEU A 188 -4.54 0.14 2.75
C LEU A 188 -5.35 1.28 3.38
N TRP A 189 -4.92 2.54 3.19
CA TRP A 189 -5.51 3.66 3.92
C TRP A 189 -7.01 3.85 3.66
N ASP A 190 -7.48 3.72 2.42
CA ASP A 190 -8.90 3.85 2.09
C ASP A 190 -9.73 2.69 2.67
N ALA A 191 -9.28 1.44 2.47
CA ALA A 191 -9.97 0.25 2.94
C ALA A 191 -10.07 0.17 4.48
N LEU A 192 -9.12 0.79 5.19
CA LEU A 192 -9.08 0.84 6.65
C LEU A 192 -9.52 2.19 7.22
N SER A 193 -9.98 3.13 6.39
CA SER A 193 -10.40 4.48 6.82
C SER A 193 -9.33 5.23 7.62
N ILE A 194 -8.06 5.09 7.23
CA ILE A 194 -6.91 5.72 7.89
C ILE A 194 -6.79 7.18 7.47
N GLN A 195 -6.41 8.03 8.43
CA GLN A 195 -6.19 9.44 8.18
C GLN A 195 -5.01 9.66 7.21
N LYS A 196 -5.35 10.19 6.03
CA LYS A 196 -4.42 10.54 4.96
C LYS A 196 -3.64 11.83 5.25
N PRO A 197 -2.35 11.94 4.89
CA PRO A 197 -1.55 13.15 5.11
C PRO A 197 -1.92 14.25 4.11
N LYS A 198 -2.18 15.47 4.57
CA LYS A 198 -2.63 16.61 3.72
C LYS A 198 -1.74 16.90 2.50
N ASN A 199 -0.46 16.56 2.54
CA ASN A 199 0.49 16.91 1.48
C ASN A 199 0.48 15.93 0.30
N ARG A 200 -0.28 14.84 0.37
CA ARG A 200 -0.35 13.78 -0.65
C ARG A 200 -1.74 13.66 -1.29
N TRP A 201 -2.61 14.67 -1.13
CA TRP A 201 -4.01 14.68 -1.61
C TRP A 201 -4.46 16.10 -1.94
#